data_AF-A0A2P6TUC2-F1
#
_entry.id   AF-A0A2P6TUC2-F1
#
_cell.length_a   1.000
_cell.length_b   1.000
_cell.length_c   1.000
_cell.angle_alpha   90.00
_cell.angle_beta   90.00
_cell.angle_gamma   90.00
#
_symmetry.space_group_name_H-M   'P 1'
#
loop_
_entity.id
_entity.type
_entity.pdbx_description
1 polymer ?
#
loop_
_entity_poly.entity_id
_entity_poly.type
_entity_poly.pdbx_seq_one_letter_code
_entity_poly.pdbx_strand_id
1 'polypeptide(L)' 'MRAFYKGGFQPEMNRREAALILGVRESAPEEKVKEAHRRIMIANHPDAGGSSFIAAKVNEAKDMLLGKKTGGSSIF' A
#
# COMPACT_ATOMS: atom_id res chain seq x y z
N MET A 1 23.43 7.47 5.84
CA MET A 1 22.12 6.96 6.31
C MET A 1 21.04 7.47 5.38
N ARG A 2 20.10 6.61 4.95
CA ARG A 2 18.91 7.10 4.21
C ARG A 2 18.04 7.89 5.19
N ALA A 3 17.62 9.08 4.79
CA ALA A 3 16.67 9.86 5.58
C ALA A 3 15.31 9.14 5.57
N PHE A 4 14.74 8.91 6.75
CA PHE A 4 13.38 8.38 6.88
C PHE A 4 12.37 9.52 6.77
N TYR A 5 11.18 9.22 6.26
CA TYR A 5 10.05 10.14 6.34
C TYR A 5 9.64 10.30 7.80
N LYS A 6 9.43 11.54 8.24
CA LYS A 6 8.99 11.85 9.60
C LYS A 6 7.48 11.67 9.72
N GLY A 7 7.02 11.17 10.87
CA GLY A 7 5.60 10.97 11.15
C GLY A 7 5.12 9.55 10.88
N GLY A 8 3.81 9.32 11.11
CA GLY A 8 3.14 8.07 10.79
C GLY A 8 2.46 8.11 9.42
N PHE A 9 1.57 7.15 9.20
CA PHE A 9 0.70 7.15 8.02
C PHE A 9 -0.26 8.35 8.04
N GLN A 10 -0.69 8.77 6.85
CA GLN A 10 -1.72 9.78 6.69
C GLN A 10 -3.06 9.26 7.23
N PRO A 11 -3.92 10.15 7.78
CA PRO A 11 -5.26 9.77 8.24
C PRO A 11 -6.12 9.16 7.12
N GLU A 12 -5.95 9.67 5.90
CA GLU A 12 -6.60 9.15 4.69
C GLU A 12 -5.52 8.82 3.65
N MET A 13 -5.64 7.63 3.03
CA MET A 13 -4.73 7.20 1.98
C MET A 13 -4.81 8.18 0.80
N ASN A 14 -3.66 8.59 0.29
CA ASN A 14 -3.56 9.41 -0.92
C ASN A 14 -2.54 8.84 -1.90
N ARG A 15 -2.56 9.29 -3.16
CA ARG A 15 -1.67 8.78 -4.21
C ARG A 15 -0.18 8.88 -3.85
N ARG A 16 0.23 9.96 -3.19
CA ARG A 16 1.62 10.17 -2.79
C ARG A 16 2.05 9.15 -1.72
N GLU A 17 1.28 8.98 -0.66
CA GLU A 17 1.53 7.97 0.37
C GLU A 17 1.55 6.56 -0.25
N ALA A 18 0.57 6.24 -1.11
CA ALA A 18 0.48 4.96 -1.76
C ALA A 18 1.73 4.62 -2.61
N ALA A 19 2.21 5.60 -3.38
CA ALA A 19 3.43 5.48 -4.17
C ALA A 19 4.67 5.27 -3.28
N LEU A 20 4.75 5.97 -2.14
CA LEU A 20 5.84 5.80 -1.18
C LEU A 20 5.82 4.42 -0.51
N ILE A 21 4.65 3.94 -0.09
CA ILE A 21 4.48 2.60 0.51
C ILE A 21 4.92 1.53 -0.47
N LEU A 22 4.50 1.62 -1.74
CA LEU A 22 4.83 0.62 -2.75
C LEU A 22 6.21 0.81 -3.38
N GLY A 23 6.89 1.92 -3.10
CA GLY A 23 8.20 2.23 -3.68
C GLY A 23 8.15 2.43 -5.19
N VAL A 24 7.06 3.01 -5.71
CA VAL A 24 6.83 3.28 -7.14
C VAL A 24 6.59 4.77 -7.36
N ARG A 25 6.53 5.20 -8.62
CA ARG A 25 6.08 6.57 -8.97
C ARG A 25 4.55 6.63 -8.91
N GLU A 26 3.98 7.79 -8.62
CA GLU A 26 2.52 8.00 -8.67
C GLU A 26 1.93 7.71 -10.06
N SER A 27 2.73 7.89 -11.10
CA SER A 27 2.39 7.60 -12.50
C SER A 27 2.82 6.20 -12.97
N ALA A 28 3.12 5.29 -12.04
CA ALA A 28 3.57 3.95 -12.40
C ALA A 28 2.46 3.18 -13.15
N PRO A 29 2.81 2.37 -14.16
CA PRO A 29 1.85 1.51 -14.83
C PRO A 29 1.29 0.47 -13.87
N GLU A 30 0.05 0.03 -14.13
CA GLU A 30 -0.70 -0.90 -13.27
C GLU A 30 0.08 -2.20 -12.96
N GLU A 31 0.79 -2.76 -13.94
CA GLU A 31 1.60 -3.96 -13.76
C GLU A 31 2.67 -3.78 -12.69
N LYS A 32 3.36 -2.63 -12.70
CA LYS A 32 4.40 -2.31 -11.73
C LYS A 32 3.83 -2.11 -10.33
N VAL A 33 2.62 -1.56 -10.23
CA VAL A 33 1.90 -1.44 -8.95
C VAL A 33 1.56 -2.82 -8.38
N LYS A 34 1.04 -3.74 -9.22
CA LYS A 34 0.71 -5.11 -8.81
C LYS A 34 1.95 -5.91 -8.38
N GLU A 35 3.04 -5.78 -9.13
CA GLU A 35 4.32 -6.44 -8.80
C GLU A 35 4.86 -5.95 -7.46
N ALA A 36 4.92 -4.62 -7.27
CA ALA A 36 5.39 -4.00 -6.03
C ALA A 36 4.52 -4.41 -4.83
N HIS A 37 3.19 -4.39 -5.00
CA HIS A 37 2.23 -4.86 -4.00
C HIS A 37 2.51 -6.31 -3.59
N ARG A 38 2.61 -7.23 -4.56
CA ARG A 38 2.89 -8.65 -4.28
C ARG A 38 4.17 -8.83 -3.47
N ARG A 39 5.27 -8.18 -3.90
CA ARG A 39 6.57 -8.27 -3.25
C ARG A 39 6.52 -7.79 -1.79
N ILE A 40 5.88 -6.65 -1.55
CA ILE A 40 5.79 -6.06 -0.22
C ILE A 40 4.83 -6.85 0.67
N MET A 41 3.71 -7.32 0.11
CA MET A 41 2.73 -8.11 0.85
C MET A 41 3.32 -9.43 1.33
N ILE A 42 4.06 -10.15 0.51
CA ILE A 42 4.73 -11.41 0.92
C ILE A 42 5.65 -11.16 2.12
N ALA A 43 6.38 -10.05 2.14
CA ALA A 43 7.28 -9.70 3.24
C ALA A 43 6.55 -9.24 4.52
N ASN A 44 5.28 -8.83 4.42
CA ASN A 44 4.51 -8.23 5.52
C ASN A 44 3.23 -9.01 5.85
N HIS A 45 3.06 -10.22 5.31
CA HIS A 45 1.83 -10.99 5.46
C HIS A 45 1.60 -11.37 6.93
N PRO A 46 0.40 -11.17 7.50
CA PRO A 46 0.12 -11.46 8.91
C PRO A 46 0.42 -12.92 9.29
N ASP A 47 0.03 -13.86 8.43
CA ASP A 47 0.28 -15.30 8.64
C ASP A 47 1.76 -15.67 8.67
N ALA A 48 2.64 -14.81 8.14
CA ALA A 48 4.09 -14.98 8.19
C ALA A 48 4.74 -14.16 9.32
N GLY A 49 3.96 -13.71 10.31
CA GLY A 49 4.43 -12.88 11.43
C GLY A 49 4.50 -11.38 11.10
N GLY A 50 3.94 -10.96 9.96
CA GLY A 50 3.82 -9.55 9.60
C GLY A 50 2.74 -8.82 10.39
N SER A 51 2.71 -7.49 10.28
CA SER A 51 1.70 -6.67 10.96
C SER A 51 0.43 -6.57 10.10
N SER A 52 -0.72 -6.93 10.68
CA SER A 52 -2.04 -6.72 10.05
C SER A 52 -2.28 -5.27 9.64
N PHE A 53 -1.79 -4.32 10.44
CA PHE A 53 -1.89 -2.90 10.13
C PHE A 53 -1.05 -2.52 8.91
N ILE A 54 0.18 -3.00 8.81
CA ILE A 54 1.05 -2.75 7.64
C ILE A 54 0.47 -3.41 6.39
N ALA A 55 -0.01 -4.66 6.50
CA ALA A 55 -0.67 -5.34 5.39
C ALA A 55 -1.90 -4.56 4.88
N ALA A 56 -2.73 -4.03 5.80
CA ALA A 56 -3.86 -3.17 5.44
C ALA A 56 -3.41 -1.91 4.67
N LYS A 57 -2.39 -1.19 5.15
CA LYS A 57 -1.85 0.00 4.46
C LYS A 57 -1.26 -0.33 3.08
N VAL A 58 -0.64 -1.49 2.91
CA VAL A 58 -0.12 -1.95 1.60
C VAL A 58 -1.28 -2.26 0.63
N ASN A 59 -2.40 -2.81 1.12
CA ASN A 59 -3.60 -3.02 0.32
C ASN A 59 -4.26 -1.70 -0.10
N GLU A 60 -4.46 -0.77 0.85
CA GLU A 60 -4.98 0.57 0.59
C GLU A 60 -4.15 1.30 -0.49
N ALA A 61 -2.82 1.19 -0.42
CA ALA A 61 -1.91 1.81 -1.38
C ALA A 61 -2.11 1.26 -2.80
N LYS A 62 -2.26 -0.06 -2.94
CA LYS A 62 -2.54 -0.69 -4.23
C LYS A 62 -3.89 -0.23 -4.77
N ASP A 63 -4.93 -0.22 -3.96
CA ASP A 63 -6.27 0.17 -4.39
C ASP A 63 -6.33 1.66 -4.82
N MET A 64 -5.64 2.53 -4.08
CA MET A 64 -5.49 3.96 -4.39
C MET A 64 -4.81 4.20 -5.75
N LEU A 65 -3.71 3.49 -6.06
CA LEU A 65 -2.99 3.67 -7.32
C LEU A 65 -3.72 3.05 -8.52
N LEU A 66 -4.45 1.95 -8.31
CA LEU A 66 -5.23 1.30 -9.36
C LEU A 66 -6.61 1.94 -9.58
N GLY A 67 -6.94 2.99 -8.83
CA GLY A 67 -8.23 3.68 -8.96
C GLY A 67 -9.43 2.81 -8.56
N LYS A 68 -9.20 1.72 -7.82
CA LYS A 68 -10.27 0.97 -7.20
C LYS A 68 -10.72 1.78 -5.99
N LYS A 69 -11.74 2.61 -6.18
CA LYS A 69 -12.53 3.09 -5.03
C LYS A 69 -12.90 1.85 -4.22
N THR A 70 -12.77 1.96 -2.90
CA THR A 70 -13.25 1.00 -1.90
C THR A 70 -14.75 0.75 -2.09
N GLY A 71 -15.11 -0.01 -3.11
CA GLY A 71 -16.42 -0.62 -3.32
C GLY A 71 -16.35 -2.00 -2.71
N GLY A 72 -16.43 -2.05 -1.39
CA GLY A 72 -16.25 -3.26 -0.61
C GLY A 72 -16.48 -2.99 0.87
N SER A 73 -17.53 -2.23 1.20
CA SER A 73 -18.26 -2.48 2.43
C SER A 73 -18.58 -3.96 2.47
N SER A 74 -17.96 -4.70 3.38
CA SER A 74 -18.47 -6.01 3.79
C SER A 74 -19.86 -5.75 4.36
N ILE A 75 -20.89 -5.94 3.56
CA ILE A 75 -22.25 -6.13 4.03
C ILE A 75 -22.36 -7.62 4.35
N PHE A 76 -21.70 -8.03 5.43
CA PHE A 76 -21.96 -9.21 6.24
C PHE A 76 -21.42 -8.91 7.63
#